data_AF-A0A4P6MP83-F1
#
_entry.id   AF-A0A4P6MP83-F1
#
_cell.length_a   1.000
_cell.length_b   1.000
_cell.length_c   1.000
_cell.angle_alpha   90.00
_cell.angle_beta   90.00
_cell.angle_gamma   90.00
#
_symmetry.space_group_name_H-M   'P 1'
#
loop_
_entity.id
_entity.type
_entity.pdbx_description
1 polymer ?
#
loop_
_entity_poly.entity_id
_entity_poly.type
_entity_poly.pdbx_seq_one_letter_code
_entity_poly.pdbx_strand_id
1 'polypeptide(L)'
;MSTAPEQAQGSESVDGPAAPAGPRIEVLGDASPEQVAALVAVLSGLGGGEEEAPQAPPSRWSAPARLVRHEVHPSPGGWVASGLPR
;
A
#
# COMPACT_ATOMS: atom_id res chain seq x y z
N MET A 1 -18.06 36.09 -47.16
CA MET A 1 -18.24 36.45 -45.72
C MET A 1 -18.56 35.16 -44.99
N SER A 2 -17.68 34.80 -44.04
CA SER A 2 -17.70 33.55 -43.27
C SER A 2 -18.90 33.43 -42.36
N THR A 3 -19.45 32.21 -42.26
CA THR A 3 -20.05 31.72 -41.01
C THR A 3 -19.59 30.27 -40.83
N ALA A 4 -18.68 30.06 -39.87
CA ALA A 4 -18.25 28.73 -39.45
C ALA A 4 -19.37 28.08 -38.60
N PRO A 5 -19.55 26.75 -38.63
CA PRO A 5 -20.52 26.09 -37.80
C PRO A 5 -20.08 26.13 -36.32
N GLU A 6 -21.07 26.43 -35.48
CA GLU A 6 -21.06 26.28 -34.03
C GLU A 6 -20.72 24.84 -33.66
N GLN A 7 -19.48 24.62 -33.21
CA GLN A 7 -19.08 23.35 -32.61
C GLN A 7 -19.58 23.34 -31.16
N ALA A 8 -20.79 22.83 -30.98
CA ALA A 8 -21.26 22.30 -29.72
C ALA A 8 -20.37 21.09 -29.34
N GLN A 9 -19.37 21.31 -28.51
CA GLN A 9 -18.61 20.24 -27.87
C GLN A 9 -19.19 20.04 -26.48
N GLY A 10 -20.27 19.27 -26.43
CA GLY A 10 -20.62 18.53 -25.22
C GLY A 10 -19.47 17.57 -24.95
N SER A 11 -18.69 17.86 -23.91
CA SER A 11 -17.67 16.93 -23.40
C SER A 11 -18.41 15.72 -22.84
N GLU A 12 -18.50 14.69 -23.68
CA GLU A 12 -18.94 13.35 -23.36
C GLU A 12 -18.09 12.84 -22.18
N SER A 13 -18.69 12.85 -20.99
CA SER A 13 -18.12 12.17 -19.83
C SER A 13 -18.25 10.68 -20.10
N VAL A 14 -17.19 10.09 -20.63
CA VAL A 14 -17.07 8.65 -20.79
C VAL A 14 -16.97 8.04 -19.40
N ASP A 15 -18.11 7.54 -18.90
CA ASP A 15 -18.18 6.68 -17.73
C ASP A 15 -17.60 5.31 -18.10
N GLY A 16 -16.29 5.16 -17.90
CA GLY A 16 -15.58 3.89 -18.03
C GLY A 16 -15.78 3.02 -16.79
N PRO A 17 -15.76 1.68 -16.90
CA PRO A 17 -16.13 0.77 -15.83
C PRO A 17 -15.29 1.03 -14.57
N ALA A 18 -15.96 1.08 -13.41
CA ALA A 18 -15.38 1.34 -12.10
C ALA A 18 -14.25 0.34 -11.79
N ALA A 19 -13.02 0.74 -12.12
CA ALA A 19 -11.78 0.07 -11.73
C ALA A 19 -11.63 0.15 -10.20
N PRO A 20 -10.96 -0.84 -9.56
CA PRO A 20 -10.78 -0.84 -8.11
C PRO A 20 -10.14 0.47 -7.67
N ALA A 21 -10.71 1.10 -6.63
CA ALA A 21 -10.27 2.38 -6.09
C ALA A 21 -8.85 2.26 -5.51
N GLY A 22 -7.86 2.40 -6.39
CA GLY A 22 -6.45 2.51 -6.02
C GLY A 22 -6.15 3.84 -5.34
N PRO A 23 -4.94 3.99 -4.77
CA PRO A 23 -4.51 5.24 -4.18
C PRO A 23 -4.57 6.37 -5.21
N ARG A 24 -5.25 7.47 -4.85
CA ARG A 24 -5.43 8.67 -5.68
C ARG A 24 -4.68 9.84 -5.06
N ILE A 25 -3.93 10.57 -5.88
CA ILE A 25 -3.21 11.78 -5.49
C ILE A 25 -3.93 12.98 -6.10
N GLU A 26 -4.20 13.99 -5.29
CA GLU A 26 -4.81 15.26 -5.71
C GLU A 26 -3.81 16.40 -5.47
N VAL A 27 -3.62 17.25 -6.48
CA VAL A 27 -2.76 18.44 -6.40
C VAL A 27 -3.66 19.65 -6.28
N LEU A 28 -3.58 20.36 -5.15
CA LEU A 28 -4.39 21.54 -4.87
C LEU A 28 -3.58 22.81 -5.19
N GLY A 29 -4.17 23.72 -5.96
CA GLY A 29 -3.56 25.01 -6.34
C GLY A 29 -3.20 25.10 -7.82
N ASP A 30 -2.58 26.22 -8.20
CA ASP A 30 -2.15 26.50 -9.58
C ASP A 30 -0.72 25.97 -9.79
N ALA A 31 -0.61 24.64 -9.95
CA ALA A 31 0.65 24.00 -10.26
C ALA A 31 0.89 24.01 -11.78
N SER A 32 2.08 24.42 -12.20
CA SER A 32 2.44 24.34 -13.62
C SER A 32 2.64 22.89 -14.06
N PRO A 33 2.49 22.57 -15.36
CA PRO A 33 2.72 21.22 -15.88
C PRO A 33 4.10 20.67 -15.52
N GLU A 34 5.12 21.52 -15.51
CA GLU A 34 6.50 21.15 -15.15
C GLU A 34 6.62 20.77 -13.67
N GLN A 35 5.88 21.45 -12.78
CA GLN A 35 5.85 21.14 -11.35
C GLN A 35 5.14 19.80 -11.10
N VAL A 36 4.06 19.52 -11.82
CA VAL A 36 3.39 18.22 -11.76
C VAL A 36 4.32 17.10 -12.23
N ALA A 37 5.06 17.32 -13.32
CA ALA A 37 6.04 16.35 -13.83
C ALA A 37 7.17 16.09 -12.81
N ALA A 38 7.66 17.12 -12.12
CA ALA A 38 8.66 16.97 -11.07
C ALA A 38 8.13 16.14 -9.89
N LEU A 39 6.88 16.37 -9.47
CA LEU A 39 6.23 15.59 -8.40
C LEU A 39 6.11 14.11 -8.80
N VAL A 40 5.67 13.83 -10.03
CA VAL A 40 5.57 12.46 -10.55
C VAL A 40 6.95 11.80 -10.58
N ALA A 41 7.98 12.48 -11.08
CA ALA A 41 9.34 11.94 -11.14
C ALA A 41 9.88 11.56 -9.75
N VAL A 42 9.66 12.40 -8.75
CA VAL A 42 10.05 12.12 -7.36
C VAL A 42 9.27 10.93 -6.80
N LEU A 43 7.95 10.90 -6.95
CA LEU A 43 7.11 9.82 -6.43
C LEU A 43 7.40 8.49 -7.11
N SER A 44 7.66 8.49 -8.43
CA SER A 44 8.10 7.30 -9.16
C SER A 44 9.48 6.81 -8.73
N GLY A 45 10.38 7.71 -8.31
CA GLY A 45 11.68 7.34 -7.74
C GLY A 45 11.59 6.79 -6.31
N LEU A 46 10.57 7.19 -5.54
CA LEU A 46 10.28 6.67 -4.21
C LEU A 46 9.48 5.36 -4.24
N GLY A 47 8.64 5.18 -5.25
CA GLY A 47 7.84 3.97 -5.49
C GLY A 47 8.75 2.83 -5.92
N GLY A 48 9.04 1.93 -4.97
CA GLY A 48 9.96 0.82 -5.12
C GLY A 48 9.80 0.09 -6.45
N GLY A 49 10.91 -0.01 -7.17
CA GLY A 49 11.07 -1.04 -8.18
C GLY A 49 10.71 -2.39 -7.58
N GLU A 50 10.35 -3.34 -8.44
CA GLU A 50 10.22 -4.76 -8.13
C GLU A 50 11.61 -5.32 -7.76
N GLU A 51 12.23 -4.75 -6.74
CA GLU A 51 13.32 -5.39 -6.04
C GLU A 51 12.63 -6.31 -5.06
N GLU A 52 12.75 -7.63 -5.32
CA GLU A 52 12.32 -8.68 -4.40
C GLU A 52 12.84 -8.30 -3.01
N ALA A 53 11.94 -7.77 -2.18
CA ALA A 53 12.31 -7.33 -0.86
C ALA A 53 12.92 -8.54 -0.15
N PRO A 54 14.11 -8.42 0.46
CA PRO A 54 14.68 -9.54 1.19
C PRO A 54 13.64 -10.02 2.18
N GLN A 55 13.32 -11.32 2.11
CA GLN A 55 12.28 -11.94 2.93
C GLN A 55 12.45 -11.48 4.37
N ALA A 56 11.48 -10.71 4.86
CA ALA A 56 11.53 -10.19 6.22
C ALA A 56 11.68 -11.38 7.18
N PRO A 57 12.55 -11.30 8.20
CA PRO A 57 12.65 -12.37 9.17
C PRO A 57 11.25 -12.64 9.74
N PRO A 58 10.86 -13.92 9.90
CA PRO A 58 9.51 -14.26 10.30
C PRO A 58 9.17 -13.56 11.61
N SER A 59 7.98 -12.97 11.68
CA SER A 59 7.52 -12.30 12.89
C SER A 59 7.53 -13.28 14.06
N ARG A 60 8.15 -12.87 15.17
CA ARG A 60 8.13 -13.65 16.42
C ARG A 60 6.71 -13.92 16.92
N TRP A 61 5.73 -13.11 16.53
CA TRP A 61 4.32 -13.27 16.86
C TRP A 61 3.64 -14.34 16.02
N SER A 62 4.11 -14.56 14.79
CA SER A 62 3.60 -15.57 13.86
C SER A 62 4.18 -16.97 14.08
N ALA A 63 5.04 -17.16 15.09
CA ALA A 63 5.72 -18.43 15.31
C ALA A 63 4.72 -19.56 15.64
N PRO A 64 4.65 -20.66 14.86
CA PRO A 64 3.71 -21.76 15.10
C PRO A 64 3.82 -22.38 16.50
N ALA A 65 5.01 -22.35 17.10
CA ALA A 65 5.24 -22.81 18.47
C ALA A 65 4.39 -22.06 19.53
N ARG A 66 3.84 -20.89 19.21
CA ARG A 66 2.90 -20.16 20.08
C ARG A 66 1.44 -20.60 19.90
N LEU A 67 1.11 -21.31 18.83
CA LEU A 67 -0.22 -21.87 18.60
C LEU A 67 -0.48 -23.11 19.46
N VAL A 68 0.58 -23.73 19.97
CA VAL A 68 0.53 -24.93 20.82
C VAL A 68 1.15 -24.63 22.17
N ARG A 69 0.66 -25.32 23.22
CA ARG A 69 1.35 -25.29 24.51
C ARG A 69 2.64 -26.10 24.40
N HIS A 70 3.72 -25.56 24.96
CA HIS A 70 4.97 -26.30 25.11
C HIS A 70 4.83 -27.36 26.20
N GLU A 71 5.51 -28.49 26.03
CA GLU A 71 5.56 -29.53 27.03
C GLU A 71 6.23 -29.00 28.31
N VAL A 72 5.67 -29.38 29.46
CA VAL A 72 6.24 -29.07 30.77
C VAL A 72 6.54 -30.39 31.45
N HIS A 73 7.81 -30.63 31.75
CA HIS A 73 8.26 -31.82 32.46
C HIS A 73 8.33 -31.56 33.98
N PRO A 74 8.17 -32.61 34.80
CA PRO A 74 8.39 -32.51 36.24
C PRO A 74 9.88 -32.27 36.53
N SER A 75 10.23 -31.01 36.75
CA SER A 75 11.56 -30.56 37.12
C SER A 75 11.48 -29.45 38.17
N PRO A 76 12.56 -29.17 38.92
CA PRO A 76 12.63 -27.96 39.74
C PRO A 76 12.33 -26.72 38.90
N GLY A 77 11.29 -25.96 39.28
CA GLY A 77 10.82 -24.79 38.53
C GLY A 77 9.80 -25.07 37.41
N GLY A 78 9.48 -26.34 37.10
CA GLY A 78 8.52 -26.72 36.06
C GLY A 78 7.11 -26.18 36.29
N TRP A 79 6.65 -26.14 37.54
CA TRP A 79 5.35 -25.55 37.91
C TRP A 79 5.27 -24.05 37.60
N VAL A 80 6.34 -23.30 37.91
CA VAL A 80 6.40 -21.86 37.61
C VAL A 80 6.41 -21.63 36.10
N ALA A 81 7.18 -22.43 35.37
CA ALA A 81 7.26 -22.39 33.91
C ALA A 81 5.95 -22.77 33.19
N SER A 82 4.99 -23.40 33.90
CA SER A 82 3.68 -23.74 33.36
C SER A 82 2.68 -22.59 33.37
N GLY A 83 2.87 -21.60 34.26
CA GLY A 83 1.88 -20.54 34.53
C GLY A 83 2.28 -19.14 34.06
N LEU A 84 3.56 -18.91 33.71
CA LEU A 84 4.05 -17.59 33.30
C LEU A 84 4.22 -17.47 31.77
N PRO A 85 3.93 -16.29 31.18
CA PRO A 85 4.28 -16.00 29.79
C PRO A 85 5.79 -16.05 29.54
N ARG A 86 6.19 -16.49 28.35
CA ARG A 86 7.59 -16.55 27.90
C ARG A 86 7.90 -15.46 26.86
#